data_AF-A0A3B0UU87-F1
#
_entry.id   AF-A0A3B0UU87-F1
#
_cell.length_a   1.000
_cell.length_b   1.000
_cell.length_c   1.000
_cell.angle_alpha   90.00
_cell.angle_beta   90.00
_cell.angle_gamma   90.00
#
_symmetry.space_group_name_H-M   'P 1'
#
loop_
_entity.id
_entity.type
_entity.pdbx_description
1 polymer ?
#
loop_
_entity_poly.entity_id
_entity_poly.type
_entity_poly.pdbx_seq_one_letter_code
_entity_poly.pdbx_strand_id
1 'polypeptide(L)'
;MMSSATLFDLQASVKDKSAFRQIEDYYALSYAFLNLLIEIQPTRIVSPNDPRYIFYQFDKTYRHKITRPLNSDLFIEATDDFQIAFERFISFLGDLKRFGQTAINKSSIQEYLKSNEVNKIVYTCQQIIGSIGDSFENPNQSRKRVGQLFENLVKLLIKEIGFACESRTISVPIPDSPDYMMSYELDLVFSKNGAIIASEHELIHPGEIIGSVKTTSKDRIDKIFLDKFLLTKLLGREIKVIAIFLHDVQRARRANSIFGINSTFKTNHFLGYTVALNRLDGVYFVDPRPNMVADFSLRSEIDDFQYLLVNDIWRL
;
A
#
# COMPACT_ATOMS: atom_id res chain seq x y z
N MET A 1 -4.25 18.99 -30.86
CA MET A 1 -3.50 18.84 -29.60
C MET A 1 -4.53 18.63 -28.49
N MET A 2 -4.59 17.44 -27.89
CA MET A 2 -5.33 17.28 -26.64
C MET A 2 -4.61 18.12 -25.59
N SER A 3 -5.30 18.99 -24.85
CA SER A 3 -4.65 19.72 -23.76
C SER A 3 -4.15 18.70 -22.73
N SER A 4 -2.89 18.84 -22.32
CA SER A 4 -2.34 18.09 -21.20
C SER A 4 -3.16 18.34 -19.93
N ALA A 5 -3.32 17.31 -19.10
CA ALA A 5 -4.08 17.43 -17.86
C ALA A 5 -3.35 18.34 -16.87
N THR A 6 -4.06 19.34 -16.33
CA THR A 6 -3.49 20.20 -15.29
C THR A 6 -3.50 19.51 -13.93
N LEU A 7 -2.76 20.04 -12.94
CA LEU A 7 -2.82 19.51 -11.58
C LEU A 7 -4.25 19.55 -11.01
N PHE A 8 -5.07 20.54 -11.39
CA PHE A 8 -6.46 20.65 -10.94
C PHE A 8 -7.35 19.56 -11.53
N ASP A 9 -7.13 19.19 -12.80
CA ASP A 9 -7.84 18.07 -13.44
C ASP A 9 -7.50 16.76 -12.71
N LEU A 10 -6.21 16.54 -12.42
CA LEU A 10 -5.75 15.37 -11.67
C LEU A 10 -6.32 15.33 -10.24
N GLN A 11 -6.46 16.49 -9.58
CA GLN A 11 -7.16 16.57 -8.30
C GLN A 11 -8.63 16.15 -8.42
N ALA A 12 -9.32 16.58 -9.48
CA ALA A 12 -10.70 16.19 -9.74
C ALA A 12 -10.82 14.68 -9.95
N SER A 13 -9.93 14.08 -10.74
CA SER A 13 -9.85 12.62 -10.93
C SER A 13 -9.64 11.87 -9.61
N VAL A 14 -8.70 12.33 -8.77
CA VAL A 14 -8.48 11.69 -7.45
C VAL A 14 -9.71 11.82 -6.54
N LYS A 15 -10.48 12.92 -6.61
CA LYS A 15 -11.70 13.13 -5.81
C LYS A 15 -12.89 12.29 -6.30
N ASP A 16 -12.90 11.87 -7.56
CA ASP A 16 -14.01 11.14 -8.14
C ASP A 16 -14.15 9.74 -7.50
N LYS A 17 -15.18 9.59 -6.66
CA LYS A 17 -15.47 8.33 -5.96
C LYS A 17 -15.93 7.21 -6.89
N SER A 18 -16.32 7.54 -8.12
CA SER A 18 -16.77 6.57 -9.11
C SER A 18 -15.62 5.98 -9.94
N ALA A 19 -14.43 6.61 -9.93
CA ALA A 19 -13.21 6.16 -10.59
C ALA A 19 -12.43 5.11 -9.77
N PHE A 20 -11.33 4.59 -10.32
CA PHE A 20 -10.44 3.59 -9.71
C PHE A 20 -11.12 2.24 -9.49
N ARG A 21 -11.82 1.73 -10.51
CA ARG A 21 -12.47 0.42 -10.50
C ARG A 21 -11.55 -0.70 -10.98
N GLN A 22 -10.47 -0.36 -11.67
CA GLN A 22 -9.53 -1.28 -12.29
C GLN A 22 -8.09 -0.73 -12.19
N ILE A 23 -7.09 -1.57 -12.42
CA ILE A 23 -5.67 -1.22 -12.23
C ILE A 23 -5.23 -0.17 -13.26
N GLU A 24 -5.83 -0.18 -14.45
CA GLU A 24 -5.60 0.75 -15.56
C GLU A 24 -5.97 2.20 -15.20
N ASP A 25 -6.92 2.41 -14.27
CA ASP A 25 -7.26 3.75 -13.82
C ASP A 25 -6.10 4.40 -13.05
N TYR A 26 -5.33 3.60 -12.31
CA TYR A 26 -4.12 4.05 -11.61
C TYR A 26 -3.01 4.37 -12.60
N TYR A 27 -2.87 3.57 -13.67
CA TYR A 27 -1.97 3.86 -14.77
C TYR A 27 -2.32 5.18 -15.45
N ALA A 28 -3.58 5.38 -15.84
CA ALA A 28 -4.01 6.57 -16.55
C ALA A 28 -3.72 7.86 -15.75
N LEU A 29 -4.02 7.86 -14.45
CA LEU A 29 -3.69 8.98 -13.56
C LEU A 29 -2.17 9.18 -13.46
N SER A 30 -1.42 8.10 -13.26
CA SER A 30 0.03 8.14 -13.07
C SER A 30 0.74 8.66 -14.31
N TYR A 31 0.39 8.13 -15.47
CA TYR A 31 0.90 8.56 -16.76
C TYR A 31 0.58 10.04 -17.04
N ALA A 32 -0.63 10.49 -16.74
CA ALA A 32 -1.01 11.90 -16.88
C ALA A 32 -0.22 12.82 -15.95
N PHE A 33 0.00 12.41 -14.68
CA PHE A 33 0.81 13.17 -13.74
C PHE A 33 2.29 13.23 -14.14
N LEU A 34 2.88 12.13 -14.60
CA LEU A 34 4.27 12.11 -15.07
C LEU A 34 4.45 13.02 -16.31
N ASN A 35 3.51 13.00 -17.25
CA ASN A 35 3.52 13.95 -18.38
C ASN A 35 3.42 15.41 -17.92
N LEU A 36 2.57 15.70 -16.92
CA LEU A 36 2.51 17.02 -16.33
C LEU A 36 3.88 17.44 -15.77
N LEU A 37 4.57 16.56 -15.02
CA LEU A 37 5.92 16.87 -14.50
C LEU A 37 6.92 17.20 -15.62
N ILE A 38 6.86 16.49 -16.75
CA ILE A 38 7.71 16.76 -17.92
C ILE A 38 7.42 18.14 -18.51
N GLU A 39 6.14 18.49 -18.64
CA GLU A 39 5.71 19.76 -19.24
C GLU A 39 6.08 20.96 -18.36
N ILE A 40 5.78 20.89 -17.06
CA ILE A 40 5.93 22.04 -16.16
C ILE A 40 7.28 22.09 -15.45
N GLN A 41 8.09 21.03 -15.54
CA GLN A 41 9.45 20.93 -15.00
C GLN A 41 9.61 21.53 -13.58
N PRO A 42 8.86 21.01 -12.58
CA PRO A 42 8.92 21.56 -11.24
C PRO A 42 10.32 21.41 -10.64
N THR A 43 10.65 22.22 -9.64
CA THR A 43 11.97 22.15 -9.00
C THR A 43 12.10 20.83 -8.25
N ARG A 44 13.02 19.97 -8.70
CA ARG A 44 13.38 18.70 -8.05
C ARG A 44 14.40 18.93 -6.96
N ILE A 45 14.06 18.58 -5.71
CA ILE A 45 14.84 18.90 -4.51
C ILE A 45 15.18 17.61 -3.78
N VAL A 46 16.46 17.36 -3.55
CA VAL A 46 16.94 16.19 -2.79
C VAL A 46 16.88 16.49 -1.29
N SER A 47 16.39 15.53 -0.50
CA SER A 47 16.36 15.61 0.96
C SER A 47 17.78 15.75 1.54
N PRO A 48 18.04 16.71 2.44
CA PRO A 48 19.38 16.95 2.95
C PRO A 48 19.85 15.88 3.93
N ASN A 49 18.94 15.07 4.50
CA ASN A 49 19.27 14.06 5.51
C ASN A 49 19.07 12.61 5.05
N ASP A 50 18.58 12.40 3.83
CA ASP A 50 18.47 11.07 3.22
C ASP A 50 18.34 11.23 1.69
N PRO A 51 19.44 11.13 0.91
CA PRO A 51 19.47 11.53 -0.50
C PRO A 51 18.62 10.63 -1.41
N ARG A 52 18.13 9.50 -0.90
CA ARG A 52 17.17 8.63 -1.60
C ARG A 52 15.80 9.27 -1.73
N TYR A 53 15.49 10.31 -0.95
CA TYR A 53 14.20 10.98 -1.01
C TYR A 53 14.30 12.32 -1.71
N ILE A 54 13.37 12.56 -2.63
CA ILE A 54 13.23 13.81 -3.36
C ILE A 54 11.85 14.44 -3.13
N PHE A 55 11.73 15.70 -3.54
CA PHE A 55 10.49 16.47 -3.55
C PHE A 55 10.40 17.22 -4.88
N TYR A 56 9.18 17.41 -5.38
CA TYR A 56 8.91 18.40 -6.42
C TYR A 56 8.23 19.61 -5.79
N GLN A 57 8.74 20.79 -6.09
CA GLN A 57 8.09 22.05 -5.78
C GLN A 57 7.54 22.67 -7.06
N PHE A 58 6.22 22.82 -7.10
CA PHE A 58 5.54 23.47 -8.22
C PHE A 58 5.78 24.99 -8.21
N ASP A 59 5.50 25.64 -9.34
CA ASP A 59 5.63 27.08 -9.48
C ASP A 59 4.44 27.85 -8.87
N LYS A 60 4.35 29.15 -9.16
CA LYS A 60 3.25 30.01 -8.70
C LYS A 60 1.89 29.57 -9.23
N THR A 61 1.82 28.93 -10.39
CA THR A 61 0.58 28.45 -11.03
C THR A 61 -0.15 27.47 -10.11
N TYR A 62 0.62 26.63 -9.42
CA TYR A 62 0.11 25.68 -8.44
C TYR A 62 0.44 26.08 -6.99
N ARG A 63 0.51 27.39 -6.72
CA ARG A 63 0.68 27.98 -5.37
C ARG A 63 1.90 27.45 -4.61
N HIS A 64 3.00 27.14 -5.31
CA HIS A 64 4.22 26.60 -4.72
C HIS A 64 4.02 25.33 -3.87
N LYS A 65 2.97 24.55 -4.16
CA LYS A 65 2.72 23.28 -3.48
C LYS A 65 3.93 22.35 -3.67
N ILE A 66 4.19 21.53 -2.65
CA ILE A 66 5.32 20.61 -2.62
C ILE A 66 4.76 19.20 -2.51
N THR A 67 5.26 18.26 -3.31
CA THR A 67 4.91 16.83 -3.19
C THR A 67 5.46 16.23 -1.91
N ARG A 68 4.88 15.14 -1.43
CA ARG A 68 5.47 14.34 -0.32
C ARG A 68 6.86 13.84 -0.68
N PRO A 69 7.66 13.39 0.31
CA PRO A 69 8.93 12.75 -0.01
C PRO A 69 8.72 11.54 -0.91
N LEU A 70 9.50 11.45 -1.99
CA LEU A 70 9.47 10.35 -2.95
C LEU A 70 10.82 9.62 -2.90
N ASN A 71 10.83 8.34 -2.52
CA ASN A 71 12.00 7.48 -2.69
C ASN A 71 12.34 7.33 -4.18
N SER A 72 13.45 7.91 -4.63
CA SER A 72 13.92 7.87 -6.01
C SER A 72 14.42 6.49 -6.44
N ASP A 73 14.67 5.58 -5.50
CA ASP A 73 15.01 4.19 -5.83
C ASP A 73 13.76 3.39 -6.28
N LEU A 74 12.57 3.89 -5.94
CA LEU A 74 11.28 3.26 -6.25
C LEU A 74 10.41 4.07 -7.22
N PHE A 75 10.44 5.40 -7.16
CA PHE A 75 9.61 6.27 -7.97
C PHE A 75 10.11 6.32 -9.42
N ILE A 76 9.27 5.93 -10.37
CA ILE A 76 9.59 5.99 -11.80
C ILE A 76 9.24 7.39 -12.31
N GLU A 77 10.27 8.17 -12.66
CA GLU A 77 10.11 9.57 -13.10
C GLU A 77 9.76 9.70 -14.59
N ALA A 78 10.28 8.81 -15.44
CA ALA A 78 10.07 8.86 -16.88
C ALA A 78 8.77 8.15 -17.31
N THR A 79 8.00 8.79 -18.18
CA THR A 79 6.72 8.25 -18.68
C THR A 79 6.90 6.95 -19.46
N ASP A 80 7.92 6.88 -20.32
CA ASP A 80 8.17 5.72 -21.18
C ASP A 80 8.62 4.51 -20.34
N ASP A 81 9.50 4.73 -19.36
CA ASP A 81 9.91 3.70 -18.41
C ASP A 81 8.72 3.20 -17.58
N PHE A 82 7.84 4.11 -17.13
CA PHE A 82 6.65 3.75 -16.38
C PHE A 82 5.68 2.91 -17.22
N GLN A 83 5.46 3.29 -18.49
CA GLN A 83 4.61 2.51 -19.39
C GLN A 83 5.16 1.10 -19.61
N ILE A 84 6.43 0.96 -19.96
CA ILE A 84 7.06 -0.35 -20.20
C ILE A 84 7.02 -1.22 -18.94
N ALA A 85 7.34 -0.64 -17.78
CA ALA A 85 7.29 -1.35 -16.51
C ALA A 85 5.85 -1.79 -16.18
N PHE A 86 4.86 -0.92 -16.41
CA PHE A 86 3.45 -1.23 -16.15
C PHE A 86 2.93 -2.36 -17.04
N GLU A 87 3.26 -2.37 -18.33
CA GLU A 87 2.90 -3.46 -19.25
C GLU A 87 3.48 -4.81 -18.79
N ARG A 88 4.76 -4.83 -18.39
CA ARG A 88 5.42 -6.02 -17.84
C ARG A 88 4.78 -6.48 -16.53
N PHE A 89 4.38 -5.54 -15.68
CA PHE A 89 3.68 -5.82 -14.44
C PHE A 89 2.32 -6.46 -14.66
N ILE A 90 1.50 -5.94 -15.58
CA ILE A 90 0.21 -6.56 -15.91
C ILE A 90 0.43 -7.98 -16.46
N SER A 91 1.41 -8.19 -17.34
CA SER A 91 1.77 -9.52 -17.82
C SER A 91 2.15 -10.46 -16.68
N PHE A 92 2.94 -9.96 -15.72
CA PHE A 92 3.37 -10.71 -14.54
C PHE A 92 2.19 -11.09 -13.62
N LEU A 93 1.26 -10.17 -13.37
CA LEU A 93 0.04 -10.48 -12.59
C LEU A 93 -0.79 -11.57 -13.29
N GLY A 94 -0.88 -11.53 -14.62
CA GLY A 94 -1.52 -12.57 -15.43
C GLY A 94 -0.84 -13.94 -15.30
N ASP A 95 0.50 -13.96 -15.25
CA ASP A 95 1.27 -15.19 -14.96
C ASP A 95 0.99 -15.73 -13.56
N LEU A 96 0.96 -14.87 -12.53
CA LEU A 96 0.60 -15.26 -11.17
C LEU A 96 -0.83 -15.83 -11.09
N LYS A 97 -1.79 -15.20 -11.76
CA LYS A 97 -3.17 -15.68 -11.85
C LYS A 97 -3.26 -17.07 -12.46
N ARG A 98 -2.50 -17.30 -13.54
CA ARG A 98 -2.57 -18.55 -14.33
C ARG A 98 -1.81 -19.70 -13.68
N PHE A 99 -0.64 -19.44 -13.10
CA PHE A 99 0.27 -20.47 -12.63
C PHE A 99 0.44 -20.50 -11.10
N GLY A 100 -0.17 -19.55 -10.39
CA GLY A 100 -0.03 -19.39 -8.95
C GLY A 100 1.43 -19.26 -8.53
N GLN A 101 1.77 -19.82 -7.37
CA GLN A 101 3.14 -19.85 -6.86
C GLN A 101 4.14 -20.51 -7.82
N THR A 102 3.71 -21.43 -8.69
CA THR A 102 4.64 -22.10 -9.62
C THR A 102 5.18 -21.17 -10.71
N ALA A 103 4.57 -19.99 -10.91
CA ALA A 103 5.07 -18.96 -11.82
C ALA A 103 6.52 -18.56 -11.51
N ILE A 104 6.89 -18.54 -10.22
CA ILE A 104 8.21 -18.10 -9.75
C ILE A 104 9.34 -19.06 -10.14
N ASN A 105 9.02 -20.26 -10.61
CA ASN A 105 10.01 -21.24 -11.07
C ASN A 105 10.46 -20.95 -12.52
N LYS A 106 9.76 -20.08 -13.25
CA LYS A 106 10.17 -19.64 -14.58
C LYS A 106 11.35 -18.66 -14.46
N SER A 107 12.42 -18.92 -15.20
CA SER A 107 13.63 -18.07 -15.18
C SER A 107 13.34 -16.60 -15.52
N SER A 108 12.46 -16.35 -16.50
CA SER A 108 12.05 -14.99 -16.89
C SER A 108 11.34 -14.24 -15.76
N ILE A 109 10.53 -14.94 -14.95
CA ILE A 109 9.89 -14.36 -13.77
C ILE A 109 10.92 -14.09 -12.68
N GLN A 110 11.86 -15.00 -12.43
CA GLN A 110 12.92 -14.77 -11.45
C GLN A 110 13.78 -13.56 -11.81
N GLU A 111 14.07 -13.34 -13.09
CA GLU A 111 14.76 -12.15 -13.57
C GLU A 111 13.92 -10.88 -13.39
N TYR A 112 12.63 -10.93 -13.72
CA TYR A 112 11.69 -9.83 -13.47
C TYR A 112 11.62 -9.46 -11.97
N LEU A 113 11.55 -10.44 -11.07
CA LEU A 113 11.50 -10.16 -9.62
C LEU A 113 12.76 -9.47 -9.09
N LYS A 114 13.92 -9.67 -9.72
CA LYS A 114 15.15 -8.95 -9.37
C LYS A 114 15.11 -7.46 -9.75
N SER A 115 14.28 -7.05 -10.70
CA SER A 115 14.16 -5.63 -11.08
C SER A 115 13.35 -4.80 -10.06
N ASN A 116 12.64 -5.48 -9.16
CA ASN A 116 11.77 -4.90 -8.14
C ASN A 116 10.62 -4.05 -8.71
N GLU A 117 10.24 -4.29 -9.97
CA GLU A 117 9.22 -3.51 -10.68
C GLU A 117 7.85 -3.56 -10.00
N VAL A 118 7.50 -4.67 -9.35
CA VAL A 118 6.25 -4.79 -8.57
C VAL A 118 6.16 -3.68 -7.52
N ASN A 119 7.19 -3.53 -6.68
CA ASN A 119 7.20 -2.50 -5.65
C ASN A 119 7.30 -1.10 -6.27
N LYS A 120 8.12 -0.91 -7.32
CA LYS A 120 8.26 0.38 -8.01
C LYS A 120 6.95 0.91 -8.57
N ILE A 121 6.15 0.06 -9.21
CA ILE A 121 4.89 0.46 -9.84
C ILE A 121 3.84 0.78 -8.78
N VAL A 122 3.67 -0.10 -7.78
CA VAL A 122 2.73 0.15 -6.67
C VAL A 122 3.11 1.43 -5.94
N TYR A 123 4.40 1.63 -5.68
CA TYR A 123 4.94 2.83 -5.05
C TYR A 123 4.68 4.08 -5.89
N THR A 124 5.00 4.04 -7.18
CA THR A 124 4.83 5.17 -8.10
C THR A 124 3.37 5.58 -8.20
N CYS A 125 2.47 4.62 -8.47
CA CYS A 125 1.02 4.88 -8.53
C CYS A 125 0.50 5.55 -7.26
N GLN A 126 0.87 5.02 -6.08
CA GLN A 126 0.37 5.60 -4.83
C GLN A 126 1.02 6.92 -4.44
N GLN A 127 2.31 7.10 -4.70
CA GLN A 127 2.95 8.35 -4.37
C GLN A 127 2.55 9.47 -5.31
N ILE A 128 2.14 9.17 -6.55
CA ILE A 128 1.48 10.14 -7.44
C ILE A 128 0.14 10.57 -6.85
N ILE A 129 -0.75 9.63 -6.51
CA ILE A 129 -2.03 9.92 -5.85
C ILE A 129 -1.81 10.75 -4.59
N GLY A 130 -0.79 10.39 -3.82
CA GLY A 130 -0.37 11.10 -2.65
C GLY A 130 0.11 12.53 -2.91
N SER A 131 0.93 12.72 -3.95
CA SER A 131 1.47 14.02 -4.36
C SER A 131 0.37 14.95 -4.87
N ILE A 132 -0.57 14.42 -5.65
CA ILE A 132 -1.79 15.13 -6.04
C ILE A 132 -2.61 15.48 -4.79
N GLY A 133 -2.78 14.53 -3.87
CA GLY A 133 -3.47 14.76 -2.60
C GLY A 133 -2.85 15.88 -1.75
N ASP A 134 -1.53 16.03 -1.72
CA ASP A 134 -0.85 17.10 -0.98
C ASP A 134 -1.15 18.50 -1.54
N SER A 135 -1.63 18.58 -2.79
CA SER A 135 -2.06 19.82 -3.42
C SER A 135 -3.51 20.23 -3.08
N PHE A 136 -4.29 19.36 -2.42
CA PHE A 136 -5.67 19.65 -2.03
C PHE A 136 -5.74 20.79 -0.99
N GLU A 137 -6.88 21.48 -0.95
CA GLU A 137 -7.14 22.52 0.05
C GLU A 137 -7.49 21.94 1.43
N ASN A 138 -8.15 20.77 1.48
CA ASN A 138 -8.50 20.09 2.71
C ASN A 138 -7.58 18.86 2.96
N PRO A 139 -6.60 18.96 3.88
CA PRO A 139 -5.65 17.88 4.14
C PRO A 139 -6.29 16.63 4.76
N ASN A 140 -7.37 16.77 5.53
CA ASN A 140 -8.04 15.62 6.17
C ASN A 140 -8.75 14.76 5.14
N GLN A 141 -9.53 15.40 4.26
CA GLN A 141 -10.21 14.72 3.16
C GLN A 141 -9.20 14.06 2.21
N SER A 142 -8.11 14.76 1.90
CA SER A 142 -7.01 14.23 1.09
C SER A 142 -6.42 12.96 1.69
N ARG A 143 -5.98 13.00 2.96
CA ARG A 143 -5.41 11.82 3.63
C ARG A 143 -6.36 10.63 3.63
N LYS A 144 -7.65 10.84 3.89
CA LYS A 144 -8.66 9.78 3.85
C LYS A 144 -8.77 9.18 2.44
N ARG A 145 -8.87 10.01 1.41
CA ARG A 145 -9.01 9.55 0.03
C ARG A 145 -7.77 8.80 -0.47
N VAL A 146 -6.57 9.32 -0.19
CA VAL A 146 -5.31 8.65 -0.54
C VAL A 146 -5.22 7.27 0.13
N GLY A 147 -5.59 7.17 1.41
CA GLY A 147 -5.65 5.89 2.12
C GLY A 147 -6.63 4.89 1.48
N GLN A 148 -7.84 5.35 1.15
CA GLN A 148 -8.86 4.53 0.48
C GLN A 148 -8.40 4.03 -0.89
N LEU A 149 -7.71 4.87 -1.67
CA LEU A 149 -7.17 4.47 -2.97
C LEU A 149 -6.03 3.47 -2.83
N PHE A 150 -5.22 3.52 -1.77
CA PHE A 150 -4.20 2.49 -1.51
C PHE A 150 -4.82 1.15 -1.16
N GLU A 151 -5.78 1.13 -0.23
CA GLU A 151 -6.55 -0.07 0.10
C GLU A 151 -7.20 -0.69 -1.14
N ASN A 152 -7.84 0.15 -1.96
CA ASN A 152 -8.49 -0.31 -3.17
C ASN A 152 -7.50 -0.83 -4.22
N LEU A 153 -6.31 -0.22 -4.37
CA LEU A 153 -5.26 -0.74 -5.25
C LEU A 153 -4.82 -2.13 -4.79
N VAL A 154 -4.51 -2.31 -3.50
CA VAL A 154 -4.11 -3.63 -2.96
C VAL A 154 -5.21 -4.67 -3.20
N LYS A 155 -6.48 -4.31 -2.97
CA LYS A 155 -7.63 -5.18 -3.27
C LYS A 155 -7.68 -5.59 -4.74
N LEU A 156 -7.49 -4.65 -5.67
CA LEU A 156 -7.48 -4.94 -7.11
C LEU A 156 -6.32 -5.87 -7.48
N LEU A 157 -5.12 -5.66 -6.91
CA LEU A 157 -3.96 -6.52 -7.18
C LEU A 157 -4.19 -7.95 -6.69
N ILE A 158 -4.73 -8.13 -5.48
CA ILE A 158 -5.08 -9.46 -4.93
C ILE A 158 -6.11 -10.15 -5.82
N LYS A 159 -7.13 -9.41 -6.30
CA LYS A 159 -8.11 -9.93 -7.26
C LYS A 159 -7.48 -10.31 -8.60
N GLU A 160 -6.55 -9.50 -9.09
CA GLU A 160 -5.94 -9.72 -10.40
C GLU A 160 -5.15 -11.02 -10.44
N ILE A 161 -4.46 -11.36 -9.34
CA ILE A 161 -3.76 -12.64 -9.20
C ILE A 161 -4.67 -13.82 -8.86
N GLY A 162 -5.99 -13.64 -8.85
CA GLY A 162 -6.97 -14.73 -8.82
C GLY A 162 -7.57 -15.06 -7.44
N PHE A 163 -7.39 -14.22 -6.42
CA PHE A 163 -8.06 -14.39 -5.13
C PHE A 163 -9.40 -13.66 -5.10
N ALA A 164 -10.38 -14.23 -4.40
CA ALA A 164 -11.54 -13.46 -4.01
C ALA A 164 -11.13 -12.52 -2.87
N CYS A 165 -11.52 -11.25 -2.94
CA CYS A 165 -11.14 -10.24 -1.94
C CYS A 165 -12.21 -9.15 -1.82
N GLU A 166 -12.61 -8.83 -0.60
CA GLU A 166 -13.62 -7.80 -0.32
C GLU A 166 -13.30 -7.07 0.97
N SER A 167 -13.91 -5.91 1.17
CA SER A 167 -13.94 -5.27 2.49
C SER A 167 -15.17 -5.80 3.21
N ARG A 168 -15.06 -6.10 4.51
CA ARG A 168 -16.16 -6.71 5.28
C ARG A 168 -16.31 -6.05 6.64
N THR A 169 -17.55 -5.78 7.03
CA THR A 169 -17.88 -5.45 8.42
C THR A 169 -18.48 -6.68 9.08
N ILE A 170 -17.90 -7.09 10.21
CA ILE A 170 -18.43 -8.20 11.01
C ILE A 170 -18.82 -7.68 12.39
N SER A 171 -19.74 -8.40 13.05
CA SER A 171 -20.10 -8.14 14.45
C SER A 171 -19.94 -9.43 15.23
N VAL A 172 -19.06 -9.43 16.22
CA VAL A 172 -18.70 -10.62 17.00
C VAL A 172 -19.30 -10.50 18.40
N PRO A 173 -20.02 -11.51 18.90
CA PRO A 173 -20.58 -11.47 20.25
C PRO A 173 -19.48 -11.48 21.31
N ILE A 174 -19.73 -10.79 22.43
CA ILE A 174 -18.85 -10.84 23.60
C ILE A 174 -19.18 -12.11 24.41
N PRO A 175 -18.19 -12.98 24.72
CA PRO A 175 -18.39 -14.15 25.58
C PRO A 175 -19.08 -13.77 26.89
N ASP A 176 -20.02 -14.59 27.33
CA ASP A 176 -20.83 -14.39 28.55
C ASP A 176 -21.68 -13.10 28.55
N SER A 177 -21.82 -12.44 27.40
CA SER A 177 -22.58 -11.20 27.24
C SER A 177 -23.17 -11.10 25.82
N PRO A 178 -24.05 -12.04 25.42
CA PRO A 178 -24.49 -12.20 24.03
C PRO A 178 -25.28 -11.01 23.47
N ASP A 179 -25.87 -10.18 24.33
CA ASP A 179 -26.56 -8.95 23.93
C ASP A 179 -25.58 -7.83 23.48
N TYR A 180 -24.28 -8.02 23.74
CA TYR A 180 -23.24 -7.07 23.35
C TYR A 180 -22.41 -7.62 22.19
N MET A 181 -22.41 -6.86 21.10
CA MET A 181 -21.67 -7.18 19.87
C MET A 181 -20.53 -6.19 19.68
N MET A 182 -19.37 -6.70 19.27
CA MET A 182 -18.20 -5.90 18.90
C MET A 182 -18.06 -5.86 17.38
N SER A 183 -18.17 -4.67 16.81
CA SER A 183 -18.09 -4.46 15.36
C SER A 183 -16.64 -4.23 14.90
N TYR A 184 -16.26 -4.88 13.81
CA TYR A 184 -14.95 -4.73 13.17
C TYR A 184 -15.13 -4.37 11.70
N GLU A 185 -14.46 -3.29 11.28
CA GLU A 185 -14.30 -2.92 9.87
C GLU A 185 -12.98 -3.50 9.34
N LEU A 186 -13.07 -4.53 8.51
CA LEU A 186 -11.93 -5.22 7.93
C LEU A 186 -11.64 -4.65 6.54
N ASP A 187 -10.43 -4.09 6.37
CA ASP A 187 -10.04 -3.43 5.10
C ASP A 187 -10.10 -4.45 3.94
N LEU A 188 -9.52 -5.63 4.15
CA LEU A 188 -9.51 -6.76 3.22
C LEU A 188 -9.82 -8.07 3.95
N VAL A 189 -10.71 -8.87 3.37
CA VAL A 189 -10.92 -10.30 3.65
C VAL A 189 -10.76 -11.03 2.34
N PHE A 190 -9.84 -11.99 2.28
CA PHE A 190 -9.55 -12.69 1.03
C PHE A 190 -9.26 -14.17 1.23
N SER A 191 -9.50 -14.95 0.17
CA SER A 191 -9.26 -16.38 0.11
C SER A 191 -9.09 -16.81 -1.34
N LYS A 192 -8.31 -17.88 -1.56
CA LYS A 192 -8.14 -18.48 -2.89
C LYS A 192 -9.43 -19.14 -3.38
N ASN A 193 -10.25 -19.66 -2.47
CA ASN A 193 -11.51 -20.31 -2.80
C ASN A 193 -12.65 -19.31 -2.65
N GLY A 194 -13.14 -18.75 -3.77
CA GLY A 194 -14.24 -17.78 -3.76
C GLY A 194 -15.53 -18.28 -3.10
N ALA A 195 -15.76 -19.60 -3.08
CA ALA A 195 -16.88 -20.21 -2.37
C ALA A 195 -16.85 -19.98 -0.84
N ILE A 196 -15.67 -19.76 -0.25
CA ILE A 196 -15.49 -19.47 1.17
C ILE A 196 -15.94 -18.04 1.50
N ILE A 197 -15.74 -17.10 0.57
CA ILE A 197 -16.18 -15.71 0.75
C ILE A 197 -17.68 -15.58 0.48
N ALA A 198 -18.21 -16.35 -0.47
CA ALA A 198 -19.63 -16.35 -0.84
C ALA A 198 -20.52 -17.15 0.13
N SER A 199 -19.96 -18.00 0.99
CA SER A 199 -20.73 -18.66 2.05
C SER A 199 -21.13 -17.60 3.08
N GLU A 200 -22.44 -17.50 3.34
CA GLU A 200 -23.10 -16.56 4.28
C GLU A 200 -22.70 -16.81 5.76
N HIS A 201 -21.41 -16.82 6.07
CA HIS A 201 -20.94 -16.79 7.43
C HIS A 201 -20.96 -15.33 7.91
N GLU A 202 -21.73 -15.06 8.96
CA GLU A 202 -21.74 -13.75 9.63
C GLU A 202 -20.37 -13.37 10.24
N LEU A 203 -19.45 -14.34 10.32
CA LEU A 203 -18.12 -14.24 10.91
C LEU A 203 -17.03 -14.68 9.92
N ILE A 204 -15.77 -14.51 10.30
CA ILE A 204 -14.60 -14.91 9.49
C ILE A 204 -14.56 -16.44 9.39
N HIS A 205 -14.27 -17.00 8.21
CA HIS A 205 -14.04 -18.43 7.99
C HIS A 205 -12.55 -18.79 8.20
N PRO A 206 -12.18 -20.00 8.68
CA PRO A 206 -10.77 -20.38 8.94
C PRO A 206 -9.82 -20.32 7.73
N GLY A 207 -10.37 -20.44 6.52
CA GLY A 207 -9.64 -20.31 5.26
C GLY A 207 -9.54 -18.87 4.71
N GLU A 208 -10.05 -17.87 5.45
CA GLU A 208 -9.92 -16.46 5.11
C GLU A 208 -8.73 -15.81 5.80
N ILE A 209 -8.13 -14.86 5.10
CA ILE A 209 -7.05 -14.01 5.60
C ILE A 209 -7.59 -12.58 5.69
N ILE A 210 -7.29 -11.93 6.81
CA ILE A 210 -7.60 -10.52 7.03
C ILE A 210 -6.35 -9.72 6.67
N GLY A 211 -6.48 -8.76 5.76
CA GLY A 211 -5.43 -7.81 5.45
C GLY A 211 -5.80 -6.43 5.98
N SER A 212 -4.93 -5.83 6.81
CA SER A 212 -5.04 -4.41 7.11
C SER A 212 -4.10 -3.60 6.23
N VAL A 213 -4.64 -2.61 5.53
CA VAL A 213 -3.88 -1.77 4.58
C VAL A 213 -3.82 -0.34 5.10
N LYS A 214 -2.62 0.22 5.23
CA LYS A 214 -2.42 1.60 5.68
C LYS A 214 -1.27 2.25 4.91
N THR A 215 -1.36 3.53 4.59
CA THR A 215 -0.24 4.22 3.91
C THR A 215 1.01 4.29 4.78
N THR A 216 0.85 4.53 6.09
CA THR A 216 1.94 4.52 7.08
C THR A 216 1.51 3.79 8.34
N SER A 217 2.42 3.07 9.00
CA SER A 217 2.10 2.28 10.19
C SER A 217 1.84 3.17 11.41
N LYS A 218 2.82 3.98 11.84
CA LYS A 218 2.72 4.87 13.02
C LYS A 218 2.13 4.14 14.24
N ASP A 219 1.27 4.81 14.99
CA ASP A 219 0.41 4.28 16.05
C ASP A 219 -0.70 3.32 15.54
N ARG A 220 -0.94 3.24 14.22
CA ARG A 220 -1.98 2.36 13.70
C ARG A 220 -1.58 0.89 13.71
N ILE A 221 -0.28 0.59 13.79
CA ILE A 221 0.19 -0.80 13.92
C ILE A 221 -0.33 -1.43 15.22
N ASP A 222 -0.40 -0.64 16.30
CA ASP A 222 -0.93 -1.02 17.61
C ASP A 222 -2.35 -1.59 17.48
N LYS A 223 -3.19 -0.95 16.66
CA LYS A 223 -4.57 -1.40 16.39
C LYS A 223 -4.61 -2.77 15.72
N ILE A 224 -3.74 -3.03 14.74
CA ILE A 224 -3.77 -4.28 13.97
C ILE A 224 -3.45 -5.48 14.88
N PHE A 225 -2.46 -5.33 15.76
CA PHE A 225 -2.13 -6.35 16.76
C PHE A 225 -3.28 -6.56 17.76
N LEU A 226 -3.89 -5.47 18.24
CA LEU A 226 -5.02 -5.54 19.17
C LEU A 226 -6.24 -6.21 18.54
N ASP A 227 -6.58 -5.85 17.29
CA ASP A 227 -7.69 -6.44 16.55
C ASP A 227 -7.45 -7.94 16.34
N LYS A 228 -6.23 -8.36 15.94
CA LYS A 228 -5.88 -9.80 15.84
C LYS A 228 -6.08 -10.50 17.18
N PHE A 229 -5.57 -9.92 18.27
CA PHE A 229 -5.67 -10.48 19.60
C PHE A 229 -7.13 -10.68 20.03
N LEU A 230 -7.93 -9.62 19.94
CA LEU A 230 -9.32 -9.65 20.38
C LEU A 230 -10.15 -10.59 19.52
N LEU A 231 -10.05 -10.54 18.20
CA LEU A 231 -10.78 -11.45 17.32
C LEU A 231 -10.41 -12.92 17.57
N THR A 232 -9.13 -13.22 17.80
CA THR A 232 -8.68 -14.58 18.15
C THR A 232 -9.34 -15.07 19.44
N LYS A 233 -9.43 -14.19 20.45
CA LYS A 233 -10.09 -14.50 21.73
C LYS A 233 -11.59 -14.65 21.59
N LEU A 234 -12.26 -13.72 20.90
CA LEU A 234 -13.72 -13.70 20.74
C LEU A 234 -14.22 -14.88 19.89
N LEU A 235 -13.48 -15.28 18.87
CA LEU A 235 -13.83 -16.42 18.00
C LEU A 235 -13.36 -17.78 18.55
N GLY A 236 -12.56 -17.79 19.63
CA GLY A 236 -12.03 -19.01 20.24
C GLY A 236 -11.07 -19.80 19.33
N ARG A 237 -10.49 -19.17 18.31
CA ARG A 237 -9.58 -19.80 17.34
C ARG A 237 -8.62 -18.77 16.76
N GLU A 238 -7.46 -19.24 16.29
CA GLU A 238 -6.52 -18.40 15.55
C GLU A 238 -7.16 -17.86 14.27
N ILE A 239 -6.84 -16.61 13.97
CA ILE A 239 -7.20 -15.93 12.72
C ILE A 239 -5.93 -15.44 12.02
N LYS A 240 -5.92 -15.55 10.70
CA LYS A 240 -4.80 -15.10 9.88
C LYS A 240 -4.94 -13.62 9.60
N VAL A 241 -3.98 -12.83 10.06
CA VAL A 241 -3.95 -11.36 9.89
C VAL A 241 -2.60 -10.93 9.35
N ILE A 242 -2.62 -10.24 8.22
CA ILE A 242 -1.45 -9.58 7.65
C ILE A 242 -1.60 -8.06 7.69
N ALA A 243 -0.47 -7.36 7.72
CA ALA A 243 -0.41 -5.90 7.61
C ALA A 243 0.34 -5.47 6.34
N ILE A 244 -0.21 -4.51 5.60
CA ILE A 244 0.37 -3.99 4.36
C ILE A 244 0.51 -2.47 4.51
N PHE A 245 1.74 -2.00 4.40
CA PHE A 245 2.09 -0.59 4.51
C PHE A 245 2.69 -0.06 3.22
N LEU A 246 2.37 1.18 2.84
CA LEU A 246 3.06 1.81 1.71
C LEU A 246 4.49 2.18 2.11
N HIS A 247 4.67 2.99 3.16
CA HIS A 247 5.97 3.45 3.63
C HIS A 247 5.90 3.93 5.08
N ASP A 248 7.04 4.16 5.74
CA ASP A 248 7.09 4.84 7.06
C ASP A 248 8.01 6.05 7.06
N VAL A 249 7.54 7.09 6.36
CA VAL A 249 8.27 8.32 6.09
C VAL A 249 7.33 9.50 6.23
N GLN A 250 7.79 10.56 6.88
CA GLN A 250 7.10 11.84 6.94
C GLN A 250 8.07 12.99 6.72
N ARG A 251 7.53 14.13 6.27
CA ARG A 251 8.28 15.39 6.17
C ARG A 251 8.83 15.79 7.54
N ALA A 252 10.01 16.38 7.54
CA ALA A 252 10.67 16.91 8.71
C ALA A 252 11.40 18.20 8.34
N ARG A 253 11.47 19.12 9.31
CA ARG A 253 12.38 20.26 9.21
C ARG A 253 13.77 19.81 9.68
N ARG A 254 14.80 20.12 8.90
CA ARG A 254 16.22 19.85 9.23
C ARG A 254 17.00 21.15 9.11
N ALA A 255 17.47 21.65 10.25
CA ALA A 255 18.02 23.00 10.34
C ALA A 255 17.07 24.02 9.68
N ASN A 256 17.54 24.73 8.66
CA ASN A 256 16.76 25.73 7.93
C ASN A 256 16.00 25.17 6.71
N SER A 257 16.10 23.87 6.43
CA SER A 257 15.41 23.23 5.30
C SER A 257 14.11 22.56 5.73
N ILE A 258 13.05 22.74 4.93
CA ILE A 258 11.75 22.05 5.07
C ILE A 258 11.70 20.71 4.29
N PHE A 259 12.77 20.38 3.56
CA PHE A 259 12.85 19.21 2.69
C PHE A 259 13.47 17.99 3.37
N GLY A 260 13.43 17.92 4.71
CA GLY A 260 13.92 16.76 5.44
C GLY A 260 12.87 15.66 5.56
N ILE A 261 13.33 14.49 6.02
CA ILE A 261 12.45 13.37 6.37
C ILE A 261 12.73 12.78 7.76
N ASN A 262 11.71 12.15 8.33
CA ASN A 262 11.76 11.32 9.52
C ASN A 262 11.13 9.96 9.23
N SER A 263 11.64 8.91 9.86
CA SER A 263 10.90 7.65 9.93
C SER A 263 9.73 7.77 10.91
N THR A 264 8.66 7.04 10.61
CA THR A 264 7.46 6.97 11.45
C THR A 264 7.24 5.60 12.06
N PHE A 265 8.10 4.64 11.74
CA PHE A 265 8.00 3.28 12.23
C PHE A 265 8.41 3.22 13.71
N LYS A 266 7.57 2.58 14.53
CA LYS A 266 7.83 2.39 15.96
C LYS A 266 8.44 1.02 16.22
N THR A 267 9.74 0.86 15.94
CA THR A 267 10.48 -0.42 16.07
C THR A 267 10.22 -1.16 17.39
N ASN A 268 10.38 -0.48 18.54
CA ASN A 268 10.24 -1.14 19.84
C ASN A 268 8.79 -1.54 20.15
N HIS A 269 7.81 -0.79 19.65
CA HIS A 269 6.40 -1.16 19.79
C HIS A 269 6.11 -2.40 18.94
N PHE A 270 6.54 -2.40 17.69
CA PHE A 270 6.37 -3.54 16.79
C PHE A 270 6.96 -4.82 17.38
N LEU A 271 8.25 -4.79 17.74
CA LEU A 271 8.91 -5.95 18.36
C LEU A 271 8.26 -6.37 19.68
N GLY A 272 7.86 -5.39 20.50
CA GLY A 272 7.14 -5.63 21.74
C GLY A 272 5.81 -6.37 21.50
N TYR A 273 5.02 -5.95 20.52
CA TYR A 273 3.75 -6.62 20.20
C TYR A 273 3.95 -8.00 19.56
N THR A 274 4.94 -8.15 18.69
CA THR A 274 5.28 -9.44 18.08
C THR A 274 5.64 -10.50 19.13
N VAL A 275 6.33 -10.11 20.20
CA VAL A 275 6.73 -11.02 21.29
C VAL A 275 5.65 -11.17 22.36
N ALA A 276 5.00 -10.08 22.77
CA ALA A 276 4.16 -10.05 23.97
C ALA A 276 2.65 -10.21 23.70
N LEU A 277 2.18 -9.96 22.47
CA LEU A 277 0.79 -10.17 22.06
C LEU A 277 0.72 -11.38 21.13
N ASN A 278 0.19 -11.19 19.92
CA ASN A 278 0.08 -12.21 18.89
C ASN A 278 0.90 -11.77 17.70
N ARG A 279 1.86 -12.60 17.28
CA ARG A 279 2.60 -12.40 16.03
C ARG A 279 1.62 -12.31 14.85
N LEU A 280 1.77 -11.29 13.99
CA LEU A 280 1.01 -11.22 12.74
C LEU A 280 1.51 -12.29 11.76
N ASP A 281 0.64 -12.76 10.87
CA ASP A 281 0.99 -13.80 9.89
C ASP A 281 1.86 -13.27 8.74
N GLY A 282 2.04 -11.95 8.67
CA GLY A 282 2.97 -11.29 7.77
C GLY A 282 2.84 -9.76 7.84
N VAL A 283 3.95 -9.07 7.67
CA VAL A 283 4.01 -7.60 7.63
C VAL A 283 4.81 -7.18 6.42
N TYR A 284 4.19 -6.37 5.56
CA TYR A 284 4.76 -6.05 4.26
C TYR A 284 4.82 -4.54 4.04
N PHE A 285 5.95 -4.08 3.50
CA PHE A 285 6.12 -2.69 3.08
C PHE A 285 6.37 -2.60 1.57
N VAL A 286 5.78 -1.61 0.91
CA VAL A 286 6.15 -1.29 -0.48
C VAL A 286 7.50 -0.55 -0.52
N ASP A 287 7.74 0.36 0.42
CA ASP A 287 8.99 1.08 0.66
C ASP A 287 9.53 0.77 2.07
N PRO A 288 10.16 -0.42 2.27
CA PRO A 288 10.77 -0.76 3.54
C PRO A 288 11.94 0.19 3.86
N ARG A 289 12.02 0.63 5.11
CA ARG A 289 13.15 1.46 5.57
C ARG A 289 14.42 0.61 5.67
N PRO A 290 15.63 1.18 5.52
CA PRO A 290 16.88 0.42 5.59
C PRO A 290 17.04 -0.42 6.84
N ASN A 291 16.59 0.09 7.99
CA ASN A 291 16.67 -0.63 9.25
C ASN A 291 15.77 -1.87 9.27
N MET A 292 14.64 -1.87 8.54
CA MET A 292 13.77 -3.06 8.44
C MET A 292 14.45 -4.21 7.68
N VAL A 293 15.38 -3.88 6.77
CA VAL A 293 16.13 -4.87 5.97
C VAL A 293 17.44 -5.27 6.64
N ALA A 294 18.12 -4.31 7.27
CA ALA A 294 19.44 -4.52 7.86
C ALA A 294 19.38 -5.17 9.25
N ASP A 295 18.37 -4.83 10.07
CA ASP A 295 18.23 -5.38 11.42
C ASP A 295 17.70 -6.82 11.37
N PHE A 296 18.38 -7.74 12.07
CA PHE A 296 18.03 -9.16 12.04
C PHE A 296 16.64 -9.44 12.61
N SER A 297 16.25 -8.76 13.68
CA SER A 297 14.96 -8.98 14.36
C SER A 297 13.81 -8.41 13.55
N LEU A 298 14.03 -7.33 12.80
CA LEU A 298 13.01 -6.77 11.93
C LEU A 298 12.86 -7.54 10.62
N ARG A 299 13.97 -7.89 9.96
CA ARG A 299 13.93 -8.58 8.66
C ARG A 299 13.37 -10.00 8.74
N SER A 300 13.29 -10.60 9.93
CA SER A 300 12.63 -11.89 10.14
C SER A 300 11.10 -11.78 10.30
N GLU A 301 10.59 -10.56 10.43
CA GLU A 301 9.18 -10.26 10.70
C GLU A 301 8.55 -9.35 9.63
N ILE A 302 9.38 -8.69 8.81
CA ILE A 302 8.97 -7.71 7.82
C ILE A 302 9.58 -8.10 6.48
N ASP A 303 8.72 -8.29 5.49
CA ASP A 303 9.08 -8.49 4.09
C ASP A 303 8.58 -7.31 3.23
N ASP A 304 8.88 -7.35 1.93
CA ASP A 304 8.35 -6.37 0.99
C ASP A 304 7.01 -6.84 0.35
N PHE A 305 6.30 -5.90 -0.27
CA PHE A 305 5.00 -6.19 -0.89
C PHE A 305 5.09 -7.15 -2.09
N GLN A 306 6.21 -7.16 -2.82
CA GLN A 306 6.45 -8.15 -3.88
C GLN A 306 6.50 -9.55 -3.29
N TYR A 307 7.16 -9.74 -2.14
CA TYR A 307 7.23 -11.03 -1.46
C TYR A 307 5.85 -11.57 -1.06
N LEU A 308 4.96 -10.71 -0.56
CA LEU A 308 3.55 -11.07 -0.31
C LEU A 308 2.90 -11.69 -1.56
N LEU A 309 2.97 -10.99 -2.69
CA LEU A 309 2.28 -11.40 -3.92
C LEU A 309 2.81 -12.71 -4.52
N VAL A 310 4.10 -13.00 -4.34
CA VAL A 310 4.75 -14.16 -5.00
C VAL A 310 4.92 -15.36 -4.10
N ASN A 311 4.89 -15.16 -2.78
CA ASN A 311 5.20 -16.22 -1.83
C ASN A 311 4.10 -16.42 -0.79
N ASP A 312 3.91 -15.46 0.10
CA ASP A 312 3.16 -15.70 1.33
C ASP A 312 1.67 -15.82 1.08
N ILE A 313 1.10 -15.04 0.15
CA ILE A 313 -0.34 -15.11 -0.16
C ILE A 313 -0.78 -16.50 -0.64
N TRP A 314 0.15 -17.31 -1.18
CA TRP A 314 -0.12 -18.65 -1.69
C TRP A 314 0.02 -19.76 -0.64
N ARG A 315 0.65 -19.45 0.50
CA ARG A 315 0.95 -20.38 1.59
C ARG A 315 0.07 -20.16 2.81
N LEU A 316 -0.38 -18.92 3.00
CA LEU A 316 -1.30 -18.52 4.05
C LEU A 316 -2.69 -19.13 3.86
#